data_AF-A0A7Y2PA08-F1
#
_entry.id   AF-A0A7Y2PA08-F1
#
_cell.length_a   1.000
_cell.length_b   1.000
_cell.length_c   1.000
_cell.angle_alpha   90.00
_cell.angle_beta   90.00
_cell.angle_gamma   90.00
#
_symmetry.space_group_name_H-M   'P 1'
#
loop_
_entity.id
_entity.type
_entity.pdbx_description
1 polymer ?
#
loop_
_entity_poly.entity_id
_entity_poly.type
_entity_poly.pdbx_seq_one_letter_code
_entity_poly.pdbx_strand_id
1 'polypeptide(L)' 'MAEEYPKEATLKNGTTVVLKPFEKKDKDALLAFFQKLPEADRLFLKDNVTDPAVVERWAAEL' A
#
# COMPACT_ATOMS: atom_id res chain seq x y z
N MET A 1 14.01 -12.22 -5.78
CA MET A 1 13.67 -10.79 -5.49
C MET A 1 12.61 -10.62 -4.39
N ALA A 2 11.73 -11.61 -4.13
CA ALA A 2 10.80 -11.58 -2.98
C ALA A 2 11.34 -12.33 -1.74
N GLU A 3 12.49 -13.00 -1.85
CA GLU A 3 13.03 -13.93 -0.85
C GLU A 3 13.49 -13.26 0.46
N GLU A 4 13.67 -11.94 0.46
CA GLU A 4 14.08 -11.15 1.64
C GLU A 4 12.89 -10.57 2.42
N TYR A 5 11.66 -10.93 2.08
CA TYR A 5 10.45 -10.47 2.75
C TYR A 5 9.61 -11.63 3.26
N PRO A 6 8.97 -11.52 4.44
CA PRO A 6 8.85 -10.30 5.26
C PRO A 6 10.11 -9.98 6.06
N LYS A 7 10.41 -8.68 6.26
CA LYS A 7 11.51 -8.21 7.11
C LYS A 7 11.08 -7.08 8.03
N GLU A 8 11.65 -7.06 9.22
CA GLU A 8 11.48 -5.97 10.18
C GLU A 8 12.47 -4.84 9.88
N ALA A 9 11.99 -3.60 9.97
CA ALA A 9 12.80 -2.40 9.79
C ALA A 9 12.45 -1.36 10.85
N THR A 10 13.46 -0.73 11.46
CA THR A 10 13.26 0.39 12.38
C THR A 10 13.36 1.71 11.61
N LEU A 11 12.29 2.50 11.65
CA LEU A 11 12.25 3.84 11.09
C LEU A 11 13.09 4.81 11.93
N LYS A 12 13.44 5.97 11.35
CA LYS A 12 14.27 7.00 12.02
C LYS A 12 13.67 7.53 13.34
N ASN A 13 12.36 7.42 13.49
CA ASN A 13 11.62 7.81 14.69
C ASN A 13 11.54 6.69 15.76
N GLY A 14 12.24 5.57 15.55
CA GLY A 14 12.25 4.42 16.45
C GLY A 14 11.08 3.44 16.27
N THR A 15 10.14 3.71 15.34
CA THR A 15 9.03 2.79 15.06
C THR A 15 9.51 1.56 14.29
N THR A 16 9.23 0.37 14.82
CA THR A 16 9.45 -0.89 14.09
C THR A 16 8.28 -1.18 13.16
N VAL A 17 8.57 -1.44 11.89
CA VAL A 17 7.58 -1.80 10.86
C VAL A 17 7.98 -3.11 10.19
N VAL A 18 6.99 -3.86 9.71
CA VAL A 18 7.21 -5.06 8.89
C VAL A 18 6.99 -4.68 7.43
N LEU A 19 8.03 -4.83 6.63
CA LEU A 19 7.92 -4.76 5.18
C LEU A 19 7.56 -6.16 4.68
N LYS A 20 6.48 -6.27 3.91
CA LYS A 20 6.03 -7.54 3.32
C LYS A 20 5.51 -7.32 1.91
N PRO A 21 5.46 -8.36 1.05
CA PRO A 21 4.78 -8.27 -0.23
C PRO A 21 3.29 -7.98 -0.02
N PHE A 22 2.69 -7.28 -0.99
CA PHE A 22 1.25 -7.04 -1.00
C PHE A 22 0.50 -8.34 -1.28
N GLU A 23 -0.51 -8.64 -0.49
CA GLU A 23 -1.39 -9.80 -0.68
C GLU A 23 -2.84 -9.36 -0.93
N LYS A 24 -3.66 -10.22 -1.56
CA LYS A 24 -5.06 -9.90 -1.90
C LYS A 24 -5.89 -9.45 -0.69
N LYS A 25 -5.57 -9.97 0.49
CA LYS A 25 -6.23 -9.63 1.78
C LYS A 25 -5.92 -8.22 2.29
N ASP A 26 -4.86 -7.59 1.79
CA ASP A 26 -4.41 -6.27 2.23
C ASP A 26 -5.12 -5.13 1.47
N LYS A 27 -5.94 -5.45 0.46
CA LYS A 27 -6.58 -4.47 -0.44
C LYS A 27 -7.40 -3.41 0.31
N ASP A 28 -8.17 -3.81 1.31
CA ASP A 28 -9.02 -2.90 2.07
C ASP A 28 -8.20 -1.93 2.93
N ALA A 29 -7.11 -2.41 3.53
CA ALA A 29 -6.18 -1.59 4.29
C ALA A 29 -5.45 -0.59 3.38
N LEU A 30 -5.07 -1.01 2.18
CA LEU A 30 -4.41 -0.16 1.18
C LEU A 30 -5.35 0.95 0.66
N LEU A 31 -6.60 0.62 0.34
CA LEU A 31 -7.61 1.60 -0.05
C LEU A 31 -7.85 2.63 1.06
N ALA A 32 -8.04 2.17 2.30
CA ALA A 32 -8.23 3.04 3.45
C ALA A 32 -7.03 3.96 3.71
N PHE A 33 -5.81 3.51 3.40
CA PHE A 33 -4.62 4.36 3.44
C PHE A 33 -4.71 5.48 2.41
N PHE A 34 -4.97 5.17 1.14
CA PHE A 34 -5.07 6.16 0.08
C PHE A 34 -6.19 7.19 0.29
N GLN A 35 -7.33 6.75 0.82
CA GLN A 35 -8.45 7.65 1.15
C GLN A 35 -8.14 8.64 2.28
N LYS A 36 -7.16 8.33 3.14
CA LYS A 36 -6.72 9.24 4.21
C LYS A 36 -5.67 10.24 3.74
N LEU A 37 -5.06 10.03 2.57
CA LEU A 37 -4.07 10.96 2.05
C LEU A 37 -4.74 12.27 1.60
N PRO A 38 -4.14 13.43 1.89
CA PRO A 38 -4.54 14.70 1.30
C PRO A 38 -4.56 14.63 -0.24
N GLU A 39 -5.42 15.43 -0.86
CA GLU A 39 -5.52 15.44 -2.32
C GLU A 39 -4.20 15.81 -3.02
N ALA A 40 -3.43 16.72 -2.44
CA ALA A 40 -2.14 17.14 -2.98
C ALA A 40 -1.15 15.97 -3.14
N ASP A 41 -1.20 14.98 -2.24
CA ASP A 41 -0.30 13.83 -2.26
C ASP A 41 -0.69 12.79 -3.31
N ARG A 42 -1.94 12.82 -3.79
CA ARG A 42 -2.47 11.89 -4.80
C ARG A 42 -2.62 12.51 -6.20
N LEU A 43 -2.41 13.81 -6.34
CA LEU A 43 -2.66 14.57 -7.58
C LEU A 43 -1.87 14.03 -8.79
N PHE A 44 -0.67 13.50 -8.53
CA PHE A 44 0.24 13.01 -9.58
C PHE A 44 0.28 11.48 -9.68
N LEU A 45 -0.60 10.77 -8.97
CA LEU A 45 -0.72 9.33 -9.12
C LEU A 45 -1.38 9.00 -10.46
N LYS A 46 -0.83 7.99 -11.15
CA LYS A 46 -1.29 7.59 -12.49
C LYS A 46 -2.75 7.12 -12.48
N ASP A 47 -3.14 6.41 -11.42
CA ASP A 47 -4.48 5.86 -11.24
C ASP A 47 -5.19 6.60 -10.10
N ASN A 48 -6.52 6.67 -10.15
CA ASN A 48 -7.32 7.17 -9.03
C ASN A 48 -7.32 6.14 -7.89
N VAL A 49 -6.31 6.20 -7.03
CA VAL A 49 -6.11 5.27 -5.91
C VAL A 49 -7.19 5.32 -4.82
N THR A 50 -8.13 6.27 -4.89
CA THR A 50 -9.28 6.33 -3.98
C THR A 50 -10.53 5.63 -4.51
N ASP A 51 -10.49 5.21 -5.78
CA ASP A 51 -11.50 4.33 -6.36
C ASP A 51 -11.22 2.87 -5.93
N PRO A 52 -12.17 2.20 -5.25
CA PRO A 52 -12.03 0.80 -4.88
C PRO A 52 -11.65 -0.11 -6.06
N ALA A 53 -12.20 0.16 -7.26
CA ALA A 53 -11.98 -0.67 -8.43
C ALA A 53 -10.50 -0.75 -8.86
N VAL A 54 -9.72 0.31 -8.62
CA VAL A 54 -8.29 0.35 -8.92
C VAL A 54 -7.53 -0.61 -8.02
N VAL A 55 -7.77 -0.54 -6.71
CA VAL A 55 -7.08 -1.39 -5.72
C VAL A 55 -7.52 -2.85 -5.85
N GLU A 56 -8.80 -3.08 -6.16
CA GLU A 56 -9.31 -4.43 -6.44
C GLU A 56 -8.66 -5.04 -7.68
N ARG A 57 -8.47 -4.25 -8.74
CA ARG A 57 -7.76 -4.70 -9.94
C ARG A 57 -6.32 -5.11 -9.60
N TRP A 58 -5.58 -4.31 -8.83
CA TRP A 58 -4.21 -4.67 -8.43
C TRP A 58 -4.18 -5.98 -7.62
N ALA A 59 -5.13 -6.16 -6.70
CA ALA A 59 -5.26 -7.41 -5.95
C ALA A 59 -5.65 -8.61 -6.84
N ALA A 60 -6.39 -8.39 -7.93
CA ALA A 60 -6.74 -9.42 -8.88
C ALA A 60 -5.56 -9.82 -9.79
N GLU A 61 -4.71 -8.85 -10.16
CA GLU A 61 -3.52 -9.02 -11.03
C GLU A 61 -2.25 -9.51 -10.29
N LEU A 62 -2.31 -9.67 -8.96
CA LEU A 62 -1.26 -10.29 -8.12
C LEU A 62 -0.93 -11.74 -8.54
#